data_AF-A0A7X4DWG0-F1
#
_entry.id   AF-A0A7X4DWG0-F1
#
_cell.length_a   1.000
_cell.length_b   1.000
_cell.length_c   1.000
_cell.angle_alpha   90.00
_cell.angle_beta   90.00
_cell.angle_gamma   90.00
#
_symmetry.space_group_name_H-M   'P 1'
#
loop_
_entity.id
_entity.type
_entity.pdbx_description
1 polymer ?
#
loop_
_entity_poly.entity_id
_entity_poly.type
_entity_poly.pdbx_seq_one_letter_code
_entity_poly.pdbx_strand_id
1 'polypeptide(L)'
;MAERAARLAETIARDFYGGQGLKLPGQQPRRWEESREVTVVEELRDRGAGDRGIRLFLTFVAAMSRDRDFKQLLDAALALFQTDPELYEPAEVTQVHPEAIRDRLREAKVSRKHGPDSDAWCAIARSLTQPGPMATAINEGEGDAKRLLWELDALADGRPRYPLLKGDKSGPLWLGWLAALGSADLDSLDFVPVAVDTHIRKVSKALRVVDADEETKDRIVDPAIRAAWLAAVEGTEVEGPAGAVGTCAALNAPLWLLGKHGWCCYMHLVQE
;
A
#
# COMPACT_ATOMS: atom_id res chain seq x y z
N MET A 1 -17.49 16.71 12.89
CA MET A 1 -16.41 16.32 11.96
C MET A 1 -16.27 14.82 11.86
N ALA A 2 -16.14 14.09 12.97
CA ALA A 2 -16.04 12.62 12.96
C ALA A 2 -17.21 11.93 12.24
N GLU A 3 -18.46 12.27 12.59
CA GLU A 3 -19.65 11.70 11.94
C GLU A 3 -19.70 11.95 10.42
N ARG A 4 -19.28 13.14 9.98
CA ARG A 4 -19.16 13.46 8.55
C ARG A 4 -18.08 12.62 7.89
N ALA A 5 -16.91 12.47 8.52
CA ALA A 5 -15.84 11.65 7.99
C ALA A 5 -16.26 10.18 7.88
N ALA A 6 -17.02 9.66 8.84
CA ALA A 6 -17.59 8.31 8.79
C ALA A 6 -18.55 8.14 7.60
N ARG A 7 -19.52 9.05 7.43
CA ARG A 7 -20.42 9.04 6.25
C ARG A 7 -19.66 9.12 4.92
N LEU A 8 -18.61 9.94 4.87
CA LEU A 8 -17.73 10.03 3.70
C LEU A 8 -17.01 8.71 3.44
N ALA A 9 -16.43 8.08 4.46
CA ALA A 9 -15.75 6.79 4.35
C ALA A 9 -16.68 5.72 3.79
N GLU A 10 -17.86 5.54 4.39
CA GLU A 10 -18.87 4.57 3.96
C GLU A 10 -19.34 4.82 2.52
N THR A 11 -19.61 6.08 2.17
CA THR A 11 -20.10 6.42 0.83
C THR A 11 -19.03 6.21 -0.24
N ILE A 12 -17.80 6.68 0.02
CA ILE A 12 -16.68 6.53 -0.92
C ILE A 12 -16.35 5.04 -1.12
N ALA A 13 -16.31 4.26 -0.04
CA ALA A 13 -16.05 2.83 -0.11
C ALA A 13 -17.15 2.08 -0.87
N ARG A 14 -18.42 2.30 -0.53
CA ARG A 14 -19.57 1.70 -1.22
C ARG A 14 -19.62 2.04 -2.70
N ASP A 15 -19.32 3.28 -3.09
CA ASP A 15 -19.28 3.64 -4.50
C ASP A 15 -18.15 2.90 -5.24
N PHE A 16 -16.99 2.72 -4.60
CA PHE A 16 -15.83 2.10 -5.21
C PHE A 16 -15.90 0.56 -5.26
N TYR A 17 -16.38 -0.07 -4.19
CA TYR A 17 -16.44 -1.53 -4.02
C TYR A 17 -17.81 -2.12 -4.35
N GLY A 18 -18.91 -1.40 -4.14
CA GLY A 18 -20.30 -1.85 -4.36
C GLY A 18 -20.73 -1.95 -5.84
N GLY A 19 -19.78 -2.04 -6.77
CA GLY A 19 -20.02 -2.31 -8.19
C GLY A 19 -20.48 -1.10 -9.04
N GLN A 20 -20.83 0.04 -8.45
CA GLN A 20 -21.15 1.25 -9.22
C GLN A 20 -19.89 1.92 -9.80
N GLY A 21 -18.75 1.72 -9.14
CA GLY A 21 -17.49 2.37 -9.47
C GLY A 21 -17.45 3.82 -8.98
N LEU A 22 -16.26 4.26 -8.62
CA LEU A 22 -16.03 5.61 -8.16
C LEU A 22 -16.25 6.61 -9.31
N LYS A 23 -17.20 7.53 -9.14
CA LYS A 23 -17.51 8.56 -10.15
C LYS A 23 -16.43 9.63 -10.17
N LEU A 24 -15.67 9.68 -11.25
CA LEU A 24 -14.58 10.62 -11.44
C LEU A 24 -14.91 11.63 -12.55
N PRO A 25 -14.58 12.93 -12.40
CA PRO A 25 -14.90 13.94 -13.40
C PRO A 25 -14.31 13.61 -14.77
N GLY A 26 -15.16 13.54 -15.79
CA GLY A 26 -14.76 13.30 -17.18
C GLY A 26 -14.17 11.91 -17.46
N GLN A 27 -14.39 10.94 -16.56
CA GLN A 27 -13.89 9.57 -16.71
C GLN A 27 -15.00 8.54 -16.50
N GLN A 28 -14.79 7.34 -17.05
CA GLN A 28 -15.63 6.20 -16.71
C GLN A 28 -15.46 5.85 -15.22
N PRO A 29 -16.52 5.39 -14.53
CA PRO A 29 -16.41 4.89 -13.18
C PRO A 29 -15.33 3.81 -13.10
N ARG A 30 -14.51 3.86 -12.07
CA ARG A 30 -13.47 2.85 -11.84
C ARG A 30 -13.82 1.99 -10.66
N ARG A 31 -13.67 0.68 -10.85
CA ARG A 31 -13.89 -0.32 -9.81
C ARG A 31 -12.57 -0.82 -9.24
N TRP A 32 -12.66 -1.48 -8.09
CA TRP A 32 -11.51 -2.11 -7.45
C TRP A 32 -10.90 -3.22 -8.30
N GLU A 33 -11.74 -4.07 -8.89
CA GLU A 33 -11.34 -5.21 -9.72
C GLU A 33 -10.58 -4.76 -10.98
N GLU A 34 -10.83 -3.53 -11.42
CA GLU A 34 -10.17 -2.92 -12.58
C GLU A 34 -8.87 -2.21 -12.22
N SER A 35 -8.48 -2.20 -10.94
CA SER A 35 -7.23 -1.61 -10.49
C SER A 35 -6.02 -2.39 -11.03
N ARG A 36 -4.89 -1.68 -11.20
CA ARG A 36 -3.70 -2.35 -11.76
C ARG A 36 -3.13 -3.35 -10.75
N GLU A 37 -3.26 -3.03 -9.48
CA GLU A 37 -2.89 -3.84 -8.33
C GLU A 37 -3.59 -5.20 -8.36
N VAL A 38 -4.91 -5.22 -8.55
CA VAL A 38 -5.70 -6.45 -8.63
C VAL A 38 -5.32 -7.25 -9.89
N THR A 39 -5.35 -6.62 -11.06
CA THR A 39 -5.04 -7.32 -12.32
C THR A 39 -3.63 -7.91 -12.35
N VAL A 40 -2.62 -7.25 -11.78
CA VAL A 40 -1.26 -7.83 -11.67
C VAL A 40 -1.25 -9.06 -10.77
N VAL A 41 -1.97 -9.04 -9.66
CA VAL A 41 -2.02 -10.17 -8.74
C VAL A 41 -2.78 -11.36 -9.34
N GLU A 42 -3.84 -11.10 -10.10
CA GLU A 42 -4.53 -12.11 -10.90
C GLU A 42 -3.58 -12.71 -11.96
N GLU A 43 -2.84 -11.88 -12.70
CA GLU A 43 -1.85 -12.34 -13.67
C GLU A 43 -0.72 -13.18 -13.02
N LEU A 44 -0.34 -12.88 -11.78
CA LEU A 44 0.61 -13.70 -11.01
C LEU A 44 0.00 -15.06 -10.67
N ARG A 45 -1.25 -15.10 -10.19
CA ARG A 45 -1.97 -16.34 -9.86
C ARG A 45 -2.16 -17.23 -11.09
N ASP A 46 -2.57 -16.65 -12.22
CA ASP A 46 -2.76 -17.36 -13.49
C ASP A 46 -1.47 -18.03 -13.98
N ARG A 47 -0.31 -17.52 -13.55
CA ARG A 47 1.02 -18.06 -13.86
C ARG A 47 1.55 -19.01 -12.79
N GLY A 48 0.72 -19.37 -11.81
CA GLY A 48 1.05 -20.33 -10.77
C GLY A 48 1.76 -19.75 -9.54
N ALA A 49 1.81 -18.42 -9.39
CA ALA A 49 2.29 -17.84 -8.13
C ALA A 49 1.31 -18.17 -7.00
N GLY A 50 1.79 -18.88 -5.98
CA GLY A 50 1.03 -19.07 -4.73
C GLY A 50 1.03 -17.80 -3.87
N ASP A 51 0.24 -17.80 -2.80
CA ASP A 51 0.05 -16.60 -1.96
C ASP A 51 1.36 -16.08 -1.36
N ARG A 52 2.31 -16.95 -0.98
CA ARG A 52 3.64 -16.54 -0.54
C ARG A 52 4.39 -15.74 -1.62
N GLY A 53 4.33 -16.19 -2.87
CA GLY A 53 4.97 -15.49 -3.99
C GLY A 53 4.36 -14.11 -4.24
N ILE A 54 3.04 -14.00 -4.10
CA ILE A 54 2.31 -12.73 -4.18
C ILE A 54 2.71 -11.80 -3.03
N ARG A 55 2.80 -12.29 -1.79
CA ARG A 55 3.23 -11.48 -0.64
C ARG A 55 4.66 -10.99 -0.79
N LEU A 56 5.57 -11.82 -1.29
CA LEU A 56 6.94 -11.40 -1.64
C LEU A 56 6.93 -10.31 -2.71
N PHE A 57 6.19 -10.52 -3.80
CA PHE A 57 6.03 -9.54 -4.87
C PHE A 57 5.56 -8.19 -4.33
N LEU A 58 4.45 -8.18 -3.57
CA LEU A 58 3.87 -6.96 -2.98
C LEU A 58 4.86 -6.27 -2.04
N THR A 59 5.62 -7.02 -1.27
CA THR A 59 6.61 -6.50 -0.32
C THR A 59 7.74 -5.77 -1.04
N PHE A 60 8.34 -6.40 -2.04
CA PHE A 60 9.40 -5.79 -2.81
C PHE A 60 8.90 -4.59 -3.64
N VAL A 61 7.71 -4.69 -4.25
CA VAL A 61 7.10 -3.58 -4.99
C VAL A 61 6.80 -2.39 -4.07
N ALA A 62 6.23 -2.62 -2.89
CA ALA A 62 5.93 -1.55 -1.94
C ALA A 62 7.21 -0.80 -1.52
N ALA A 63 8.33 -1.52 -1.32
CA ALA A 63 9.61 -0.92 -1.01
C ALA A 63 10.13 0.00 -2.15
N MET A 64 9.85 -0.35 -3.40
CA MET A 64 10.30 0.40 -4.60
C MET A 64 9.33 1.50 -5.04
N SER A 65 8.19 1.68 -4.36
CA SER A 65 7.08 2.55 -4.79
C SER A 65 7.34 4.06 -4.73
N ARG A 66 8.48 4.49 -4.19
CA ARG A 66 8.77 5.90 -3.94
C ARG A 66 9.15 6.67 -5.20
N ASP A 67 8.72 7.94 -5.23
CA ASP A 67 9.06 8.94 -6.25
C ASP A 67 8.85 8.48 -7.71
N ARG A 68 7.81 7.67 -7.99
CA ARG A 68 7.57 7.14 -9.34
C ARG A 68 6.12 6.90 -9.70
N ASP A 69 5.90 6.73 -11.01
CA ASP A 69 4.63 6.22 -11.51
C ASP A 69 4.46 4.77 -11.06
N PHE A 70 3.40 4.56 -10.29
CA PHE A 70 3.15 3.28 -9.64
C PHE A 70 2.70 2.19 -10.62
N LYS A 71 1.95 2.55 -11.69
CA LYS A 71 1.55 1.58 -12.71
C LYS A 71 2.76 1.07 -13.47
N GLN A 72 3.68 1.96 -13.86
CA GLN A 72 4.93 1.58 -14.50
C GLN A 72 5.81 0.70 -13.61
N LEU A 73 5.78 0.90 -12.28
CA LEU A 73 6.48 0.02 -11.35
C LEU A 73 5.87 -1.38 -11.35
N LEU A 74 4.54 -1.47 -11.23
CA LEU A 74 3.83 -2.75 -11.23
C LEU A 74 4.09 -3.55 -12.51
N ASP A 75 4.03 -2.90 -13.68
CA ASP A 75 4.30 -3.55 -14.96
C ASP A 75 5.75 -4.04 -15.05
N ALA A 76 6.72 -3.21 -14.63
CA ALA A 76 8.12 -3.59 -14.59
C ALA A 76 8.41 -4.74 -13.62
N ALA A 77 7.79 -4.71 -12.45
CA ALA A 77 7.92 -5.76 -11.43
C ALA A 77 7.29 -7.07 -11.91
N LEU A 78 6.11 -7.02 -12.52
CA LEU A 78 5.47 -8.20 -13.08
C LEU A 78 6.32 -8.82 -14.19
N ALA A 79 6.86 -8.00 -15.09
CA ALA A 79 7.78 -8.47 -16.11
C ALA A 79 9.03 -9.11 -15.49
N LEU A 80 9.60 -8.52 -14.44
CA LEU A 80 10.72 -9.09 -13.71
C LEU A 80 10.36 -10.44 -13.09
N PHE A 81 9.23 -10.54 -12.39
CA PHE A 81 8.78 -11.79 -11.79
C PHE A 81 8.63 -12.91 -12.83
N GLN A 82 8.18 -12.56 -14.05
CA GLN A 82 8.00 -13.52 -15.14
C GLN A 82 9.34 -14.00 -15.73
N THR A 83 10.31 -13.10 -15.90
CA THR A 83 11.61 -13.46 -16.46
C THR A 83 12.55 -14.04 -15.42
N ASP A 84 12.33 -13.69 -14.15
CA ASP A 84 13.34 -13.78 -13.10
C ASP A 84 12.71 -13.91 -11.69
N PRO A 85 11.93 -14.96 -11.44
CA PRO A 85 11.22 -15.14 -10.18
C PRO A 85 12.16 -15.33 -8.98
N GLU A 86 13.38 -15.82 -9.20
CA GLU A 86 14.40 -16.00 -8.15
C GLU A 86 14.80 -14.66 -7.49
N LEU A 87 14.66 -13.52 -8.18
CA LEU A 87 14.91 -12.21 -7.57
C LEU A 87 13.86 -11.80 -6.53
N TYR A 88 12.74 -12.49 -6.46
CA TYR A 88 11.76 -12.31 -5.39
C TYR A 88 11.97 -13.30 -4.25
N GLU A 89 12.83 -14.30 -4.42
CA GLU A 89 13.07 -15.31 -3.41
C GLU A 89 14.19 -14.92 -2.45
N PRO A 90 13.90 -14.71 -1.15
CA PRO A 90 14.90 -14.22 -0.20
C PRO A 90 16.18 -15.05 -0.18
N ALA A 91 16.06 -16.38 -0.16
CA ALA A 91 17.19 -17.29 -0.13
C ALA A 91 18.09 -17.14 -1.37
N GLU A 92 17.50 -17.06 -2.56
CA GLU A 92 18.23 -16.90 -3.82
C GLU A 92 18.90 -15.53 -3.90
N VAL A 93 18.18 -14.45 -3.58
CA VAL A 93 18.73 -13.09 -3.56
C VAL A 93 19.95 -12.99 -2.64
N THR A 94 19.96 -13.67 -1.49
CA THR A 94 21.13 -13.65 -0.58
C THR A 94 22.38 -14.32 -1.13
N GLN A 95 22.24 -15.16 -2.17
CA GLN A 95 23.37 -15.85 -2.81
C GLN A 95 23.93 -15.08 -4.01
N VAL A 96 23.18 -14.13 -4.56
CA VAL A 96 23.59 -13.34 -5.72
C VAL A 96 24.46 -12.16 -5.30
N HIS A 97 25.50 -11.85 -6.09
CA HIS A 97 26.35 -10.69 -5.85
C HIS A 97 25.54 -9.39 -5.92
N PRO A 98 25.70 -8.42 -4.98
CA PRO A 98 24.89 -7.21 -4.95
C PRO A 98 24.90 -6.38 -6.23
N GLU A 99 26.03 -6.35 -6.96
CA GLU A 99 26.12 -5.66 -8.25
C GLU A 99 25.24 -6.30 -9.32
N ALA A 100 25.14 -7.63 -9.33
CA ALA A 100 24.26 -8.34 -10.26
C ALA A 100 22.78 -8.07 -9.95
N ILE A 101 22.40 -8.01 -8.66
CA ILE A 101 21.06 -7.58 -8.26
C ILE A 101 20.77 -6.16 -8.78
N ARG A 102 21.71 -5.23 -8.57
CA ARG A 102 21.58 -3.85 -9.04
C ARG A 102 21.38 -3.77 -10.56
N ASP A 103 22.16 -4.51 -11.33
CA ASP A 103 22.09 -4.50 -12.79
C ASP A 103 20.76 -5.08 -13.28
N ARG A 104 20.32 -6.22 -12.73
CA ARG A 104 19.04 -6.86 -13.08
C ARG A 104 17.85 -5.95 -12.74
N LEU A 105 17.83 -5.33 -11.55
CA LEU A 105 16.76 -4.40 -11.16
C LEU A 105 16.74 -3.12 -12.02
N ARG A 106 17.91 -2.65 -12.48
CA ARG A 106 18.02 -1.52 -13.41
C ARG A 106 17.49 -1.91 -14.80
N GLU A 107 17.93 -3.03 -15.34
CA GLU A 107 17.54 -3.53 -16.67
C GLU A 107 16.03 -3.77 -16.76
N ALA A 108 15.45 -4.36 -15.72
CA ALA A 108 14.01 -4.54 -15.59
C ALA A 108 13.24 -3.24 -15.30
N LYS A 109 13.92 -2.11 -15.08
CA LYS A 109 13.33 -0.80 -14.73
C LYS A 109 12.54 -0.81 -13.40
N VAL A 110 12.78 -1.80 -12.54
CA VAL A 110 12.22 -1.88 -11.19
C VAL A 110 12.89 -0.89 -10.26
N SER A 111 14.18 -0.58 -10.48
CA SER A 111 14.90 0.44 -9.71
C SER A 111 15.00 1.79 -10.45
N ARG A 112 14.90 2.90 -9.69
CA ARG A 112 15.25 4.26 -10.14
C ARG A 112 16.54 4.77 -9.51
N LYS A 113 16.74 4.54 -8.21
CA LYS A 113 17.94 4.90 -7.47
C LYS A 113 18.76 3.63 -7.28
N HIS A 114 19.45 3.22 -8.34
CA HIS A 114 20.03 1.88 -8.49
C HIS A 114 20.81 1.35 -7.27
N GLY A 115 21.67 2.15 -6.65
CA GLY A 115 22.36 1.74 -5.41
C GLY A 115 21.40 1.57 -4.23
N PRO A 116 20.76 2.65 -3.74
CA PRO A 116 19.84 2.58 -2.60
C PRO A 116 18.71 1.54 -2.75
N ASP A 117 18.15 1.39 -3.94
CA ASP A 117 17.07 0.44 -4.22
C ASP A 117 17.58 -1.00 -4.17
N SER A 118 18.74 -1.31 -4.78
CA SER A 118 19.32 -2.66 -4.72
C SER A 118 19.79 -3.03 -3.32
N ASP A 119 20.37 -2.06 -2.60
CA ASP A 119 20.76 -2.26 -1.20
C ASP A 119 19.55 -2.59 -0.32
N ALA A 120 18.43 -1.89 -0.56
CA ALA A 120 17.19 -2.14 0.14
C ALA A 120 16.60 -3.51 -0.20
N TRP A 121 16.59 -3.88 -1.47
CA TRP A 121 16.16 -5.19 -1.95
C TRP A 121 16.94 -6.32 -1.26
N CYS A 122 18.28 -6.24 -1.27
CA CYS A 122 19.15 -7.21 -0.61
C CYS A 122 18.99 -7.23 0.92
N ALA A 123 18.70 -6.08 1.55
CA ALA A 123 18.47 -6.01 3.00
C ALA A 123 17.14 -6.65 3.41
N ILE A 124 16.06 -6.41 2.64
CA ILE A 124 14.76 -7.05 2.85
C ILE A 124 14.90 -8.56 2.68
N ALA A 125 15.52 -9.03 1.59
CA ALA A 125 15.76 -10.44 1.36
C ALA A 125 16.52 -11.10 2.51
N ARG A 126 17.66 -10.53 2.93
CA ARG A 126 18.43 -11.04 4.09
C ARG A 126 17.64 -11.06 5.38
N SER A 127 16.75 -10.09 5.60
CA SER A 127 15.93 -10.06 6.81
C SER A 127 14.84 -11.13 6.78
N LEU A 128 14.26 -11.41 5.60
CA LEU A 128 13.23 -12.43 5.41
C LEU A 128 13.75 -13.88 5.47
N THR A 129 15.07 -14.11 5.37
CA THR A 129 15.65 -15.45 5.63
C THR A 129 15.78 -15.76 7.12
N GLN A 130 15.64 -14.75 7.99
CA GLN A 130 15.63 -14.94 9.43
C GLN A 130 14.19 -15.14 9.93
N PRO A 131 13.97 -16.05 10.89
CA PRO A 131 12.65 -16.20 11.49
C PRO A 131 12.24 -14.92 12.23
N GLY A 132 10.97 -14.58 12.14
CA GLY A 132 10.39 -13.41 12.81
C GLY A 132 9.02 -13.04 12.24
N PRO A 133 8.31 -12.09 12.87
CA PRO A 133 6.97 -11.67 12.48
C PRO A 133 6.83 -11.30 11.01
N MET A 134 7.77 -10.53 10.45
CA MET A 134 7.77 -10.24 9.02
C MET A 134 7.91 -11.51 8.16
N ALA A 135 8.78 -12.46 8.55
CA ALA A 135 8.91 -13.72 7.81
C ALA A 135 7.64 -14.58 7.93
N THR A 136 6.99 -14.61 9.10
CA THR A 136 5.69 -15.28 9.32
C THR A 136 4.61 -14.67 8.42
N ALA A 137 4.46 -13.34 8.43
CA ALA A 137 3.47 -12.65 7.60
C ALA A 137 3.66 -12.92 6.10
N ILE A 138 4.91 -13.04 5.63
CA ILE A 138 5.19 -13.33 4.22
C ILE A 138 5.06 -14.82 3.88
N ASN A 139 5.59 -15.71 4.71
CA ASN A 139 5.62 -17.14 4.41
C ASN A 139 4.27 -17.80 4.68
N GLU A 140 3.71 -17.55 5.86
CA GLU A 140 2.50 -18.20 6.36
C GLU A 140 1.26 -17.38 6.03
N GLY A 141 1.40 -16.05 5.88
CA GLY A 141 0.27 -15.16 5.65
C GLY A 141 -0.44 -14.77 6.93
N GLU A 142 0.22 -14.87 8.08
CA GLU A 142 -0.36 -14.58 9.40
C GLU A 142 0.48 -13.54 10.14
N GLY A 143 -0.16 -12.65 10.91
CA GLY A 143 0.57 -11.74 11.78
C GLY A 143 -0.29 -10.67 12.45
N ASP A 144 0.36 -9.81 13.23
CA ASP A 144 -0.27 -8.63 13.83
C ASP A 144 0.27 -7.36 13.17
N ALA A 145 -0.63 -6.56 12.61
CA ALA A 145 -0.30 -5.38 11.84
C ALA A 145 0.45 -4.30 12.64
N LYS A 146 0.16 -4.11 13.94
CA LYS A 146 0.90 -3.16 14.80
C LYS A 146 2.33 -3.63 15.00
N ARG A 147 2.49 -4.93 15.28
CA ARG A 147 3.80 -5.54 15.46
C ARG A 147 4.63 -5.41 14.19
N LEU A 148 4.03 -5.66 13.02
CA LEU A 148 4.70 -5.48 11.73
C LEU A 148 5.11 -4.02 11.50
N LEU A 149 4.24 -3.03 11.78
CA LEU A 149 4.61 -1.61 11.70
C LEU A 149 5.80 -1.28 12.62
N TRP A 150 5.81 -1.82 13.84
CA TRP A 150 6.93 -1.65 14.77
C TRP A 150 8.22 -2.32 14.26
N GLU A 151 8.12 -3.49 13.63
CA GLU A 151 9.29 -4.17 13.04
C GLU A 151 9.90 -3.40 11.86
N LEU A 152 9.13 -2.59 11.14
CA LEU A 152 9.69 -1.73 10.08
C LEU A 152 10.68 -0.69 10.63
N ASP A 153 10.60 -0.37 11.92
CA ASP A 153 11.57 0.50 12.61
C ASP A 153 12.81 -0.25 13.13
N ALA A 154 12.81 -1.59 13.10
CA ALA A 154 13.90 -2.39 13.63
C ALA A 154 15.22 -2.20 12.85
N LEU A 155 16.31 -2.17 13.61
CA LEU A 155 17.67 -2.04 13.07
C LEU A 155 18.43 -3.37 13.22
N ALA A 156 19.25 -3.68 12.22
CA ALA A 156 20.32 -4.67 12.26
C ALA A 156 21.64 -3.94 11.99
N ASP A 157 22.60 -4.03 12.91
CA ASP A 157 23.90 -3.36 12.81
C ASP A 157 23.80 -1.85 12.53
N GLY A 158 22.83 -1.20 13.17
CA GLY A 158 22.55 0.23 13.02
C GLY A 158 21.86 0.62 11.70
N ARG A 159 21.47 -0.35 10.86
CA ARG A 159 20.77 -0.12 9.58
C ARG A 159 19.35 -0.69 9.63
N PRO A 160 18.37 -0.07 8.94
CA PRO A 160 17.02 -0.64 8.88
C PRO A 160 17.01 -2.06 8.29
N ARG A 161 16.25 -2.97 8.91
CA ARG A 161 16.03 -4.33 8.38
C ARG A 161 15.17 -4.33 7.12
N TYR A 162 14.15 -3.48 7.11
CA TYR A 162 13.19 -3.33 6.02
C TYR A 162 13.26 -1.92 5.46
N PRO A 163 14.43 -1.53 4.90
CA PRO A 163 14.57 -0.21 4.31
C PRO A 163 13.54 -0.03 3.23
N LEU A 164 13.15 1.22 3.08
CA LEU A 164 12.15 1.69 2.15
C LEU A 164 10.68 1.35 2.43
N LEU A 165 10.40 0.33 3.24
CA LEU A 165 9.05 0.00 3.73
C LEU A 165 8.64 0.83 4.95
N LYS A 166 9.60 1.27 5.76
CA LYS A 166 9.35 2.19 6.88
C LYS A 166 8.69 3.49 6.43
N GLY A 167 7.79 3.97 7.28
CA GLY A 167 7.26 5.34 7.24
C GLY A 167 5.74 5.39 7.13
N ASP A 168 5.22 6.60 7.29
CA ASP A 168 3.79 6.88 7.41
C ASP A 168 2.95 6.58 6.17
N LYS A 169 3.60 6.30 5.04
CA LYS A 169 2.96 5.93 3.77
C LYS A 169 3.21 4.47 3.40
N SER A 170 4.48 4.09 3.25
CA SER A 170 4.86 2.79 2.69
C SER A 170 4.42 1.61 3.55
N GLY A 171 4.56 1.71 4.88
CA GLY A 171 4.16 0.64 5.80
C GLY A 171 2.66 0.37 5.78
N PRO A 172 1.81 1.39 6.00
CA PRO A 172 0.37 1.22 5.94
C PRO A 172 -0.15 0.72 4.58
N LEU A 173 0.40 1.23 3.48
CA LEU A 173 0.05 0.76 2.13
C LEU A 173 0.37 -0.73 1.95
N TRP A 174 1.57 -1.13 2.35
CA TRP A 174 2.04 -2.51 2.25
C TRP A 174 1.16 -3.48 3.06
N LEU A 175 0.82 -3.14 4.31
CA LEU A 175 -0.06 -3.99 5.13
C LEU A 175 -1.46 -4.12 4.52
N GLY A 176 -2.01 -3.01 4.00
CA GLY A 176 -3.28 -3.06 3.28
C GLY A 176 -3.23 -3.98 2.05
N TRP A 177 -2.13 -3.99 1.31
CA TRP A 177 -1.95 -4.93 0.20
C TRP A 177 -1.77 -6.37 0.64
N LEU A 178 -1.02 -6.64 1.71
CA LEU A 178 -0.88 -8.00 2.21
C LEU A 178 -2.24 -8.59 2.56
N ALA A 179 -3.08 -7.82 3.27
CA ALA A 179 -4.45 -8.25 3.60
C ALA A 179 -5.33 -8.39 2.35
N ALA A 180 -5.45 -7.33 1.54
CA ALA A 180 -6.41 -7.26 0.44
C ALA A 180 -6.05 -8.10 -0.79
N LEU A 181 -4.75 -8.26 -1.07
CA LEU A 181 -4.24 -8.84 -2.31
C LEU A 181 -3.39 -10.09 -2.06
N GLY A 182 -2.63 -10.10 -0.97
CA GLY A 182 -1.74 -11.19 -0.57
C GLY A 182 -2.40 -12.29 0.25
N SER A 183 -3.72 -12.21 0.47
CA SER A 183 -4.50 -13.15 1.28
C SER A 183 -3.91 -13.35 2.68
N ALA A 184 -3.31 -12.31 3.26
CA ALA A 184 -2.77 -12.38 4.62
C ALA A 184 -3.87 -12.13 5.65
N ASP A 185 -3.94 -12.98 6.66
CA ASP A 185 -4.75 -12.81 7.86
C ASP A 185 -3.95 -11.98 8.87
N LEU A 186 -4.29 -10.69 8.97
CA LEU A 186 -3.56 -9.72 9.80
C LEU A 186 -4.45 -9.18 10.92
N ASP A 187 -4.12 -9.55 12.15
CA ASP A 187 -4.71 -8.97 13.35
C ASP A 187 -4.40 -7.47 13.45
N SER A 188 -5.23 -6.74 14.19
CA SER A 188 -5.06 -5.31 14.47
C SER A 188 -4.97 -4.41 13.21
N LEU A 189 -5.50 -4.83 12.05
CA LEU A 189 -5.48 -4.02 10.83
C LEU A 189 -6.29 -2.73 10.96
N ASP A 190 -7.28 -2.71 11.87
CA ASP A 190 -8.04 -1.53 12.30
C ASP A 190 -7.17 -0.41 12.89
N PHE A 191 -5.93 -0.70 13.31
CA PHE A 191 -4.97 0.31 13.76
C PHE A 191 -4.07 0.88 12.67
N VAL A 192 -4.09 0.29 11.47
CA VAL A 192 -3.28 0.76 10.35
C VAL A 192 -3.97 1.98 9.73
N PRO A 193 -3.35 3.17 9.75
CA PRO A 193 -3.99 4.36 9.21
C PRO A 193 -3.98 4.38 7.68
N VAL A 194 -4.69 5.33 7.07
CA VAL A 194 -4.51 5.60 5.63
C VAL A 194 -3.07 6.00 5.32
N ALA A 195 -2.55 5.54 4.18
CA ALA A 195 -1.21 5.80 3.68
C ALA A 195 -1.12 7.19 3.05
N VAL A 196 -1.14 8.24 3.88
CA VAL A 196 -1.24 9.63 3.40
C VAL A 196 -0.09 9.99 2.45
N ASP A 197 -0.46 10.36 1.24
CA ASP A 197 0.41 11.01 0.27
C ASP A 197 -0.20 12.31 -0.24
N THR A 198 0.44 12.96 -1.20
CA THR A 198 -0.05 14.24 -1.76
C THR A 198 -1.50 14.16 -2.25
N HIS A 199 -1.94 13.04 -2.84
CA HIS A 199 -3.30 12.88 -3.34
C HIS A 199 -4.30 12.66 -2.19
N ILE A 200 -3.98 11.77 -1.26
CA ILE A 200 -4.85 11.54 -0.09
C ILE A 200 -4.94 12.80 0.79
N ARG A 201 -3.84 13.55 0.94
CA ARG A 201 -3.83 14.84 1.63
C ARG A 201 -4.74 15.84 0.95
N LYS A 202 -4.58 16.00 -0.37
CA LYS A 202 -5.37 16.92 -1.19
C LYS A 202 -6.88 16.64 -1.07
N VAL A 203 -7.30 15.39 -1.22
CA VAL A 203 -8.73 15.03 -1.08
C VAL A 203 -9.22 15.21 0.35
N SER A 204 -8.43 14.86 1.37
CA SER A 204 -8.84 14.98 2.77
C SER A 204 -9.07 16.44 3.20
N LYS A 205 -8.19 17.36 2.75
CA LYS A 205 -8.38 18.81 2.94
C LYS A 205 -9.64 19.29 2.24
N ALA A 206 -9.83 18.89 0.99
CA ALA A 206 -10.96 19.36 0.20
C ALA A 206 -12.32 18.83 0.69
N LEU A 207 -12.36 17.60 1.22
CA LEU A 207 -13.52 17.03 1.89
C LEU A 207 -13.71 17.53 3.33
N ARG A 208 -12.84 18.44 3.81
CA ARG A 208 -12.85 19.00 5.17
C ARG A 208 -12.87 17.91 6.25
N VAL A 209 -12.11 16.84 6.04
CA VAL A 209 -11.91 15.78 7.04
C VAL A 209 -11.06 16.30 8.20
N VAL A 210 -10.18 17.26 7.90
CA VAL A 210 -9.40 18.05 8.86
C VAL A 210 -9.65 19.53 8.61
N ASP A 211 -9.56 20.33 9.67
CA ASP A 211 -9.58 21.80 9.58
C ASP A 211 -8.14 22.29 9.40
N ALA A 212 -7.71 22.37 8.15
CA ALA A 212 -6.37 22.82 7.77
C ALA A 212 -6.47 23.70 6.53
N ASP A 213 -5.85 24.88 6.58
CA ASP A 213 -5.72 25.75 5.42
C ASP A 213 -4.64 25.23 4.45
N GLU A 214 -4.48 25.92 3.33
CA GLU A 214 -3.45 25.60 2.33
C GLU A 214 -2.02 25.86 2.87
N GLU A 215 -1.87 26.77 3.84
CA GLU A 215 -0.57 27.15 4.41
C GLU A 215 -0.08 26.18 5.50
N THR A 216 -0.98 25.37 6.06
CA THR A 216 -0.66 24.42 7.12
C THR A 216 0.30 23.36 6.60
N LYS A 217 1.48 23.29 7.23
CA LYS A 217 2.57 22.38 6.85
C LYS A 217 2.12 20.92 6.87
N ASP A 218 2.45 20.20 5.82
CA ASP A 218 2.18 18.76 5.65
C ASP A 218 2.48 17.90 6.88
N ARG A 219 3.66 18.10 7.49
CA ARG A 219 4.09 17.36 8.69
C ARG A 219 3.15 17.51 9.90
N ILE A 220 2.34 18.56 9.92
CA ILE A 220 1.33 18.84 10.96
C ILE A 220 -0.02 18.25 10.55
N VAL A 221 -0.36 18.32 9.26
CA VAL A 221 -1.66 17.88 8.73
C VAL A 221 -1.75 16.36 8.60
N ASP A 222 -0.67 15.69 8.19
CA ASP A 222 -0.71 14.25 7.90
C ASP A 222 -1.08 13.39 9.13
N PRO A 223 -0.57 13.65 10.36
CA PRO A 223 -1.05 12.97 11.56
C PRO A 223 -2.55 13.20 11.83
N ALA A 224 -3.05 14.43 11.62
CA ALA A 224 -4.46 14.75 11.83
C ALA A 224 -5.37 14.05 10.81
N ILE A 225 -4.94 13.97 9.55
CA ILE A 225 -5.66 13.22 8.50
C ILE A 225 -5.74 11.75 8.86
N ARG A 226 -4.62 11.13 9.26
CA ARG A 226 -4.59 9.73 9.67
C ARG A 226 -5.53 9.46 10.83
N ALA A 227 -5.47 10.29 11.88
CA ALA A 227 -6.35 10.17 13.04
C ALA A 227 -7.83 10.33 12.66
N ALA A 228 -8.15 11.29 11.79
CA ALA A 228 -9.52 11.55 11.38
C ALA A 228 -10.13 10.39 10.58
N TRP A 229 -9.36 9.79 9.66
CA TRP A 229 -9.83 8.61 8.92
C TRP A 229 -9.88 7.36 9.79
N LEU A 230 -8.95 7.18 10.73
CA LEU A 230 -8.98 6.08 11.68
C LEU A 230 -10.27 6.12 12.53
N ALA A 231 -10.59 7.30 13.07
CA ALA A 231 -11.83 7.51 13.81
C ALA A 231 -13.09 7.40 12.93
N ALA A 232 -12.97 7.68 11.62
CA ALA A 232 -14.08 7.58 10.69
C ALA A 232 -14.47 6.13 10.38
N VAL A 233 -13.50 5.20 10.39
CA VAL A 233 -13.77 3.78 10.15
C VAL A 233 -14.14 3.01 11.42
N GLU A 234 -13.79 3.54 12.60
CA GLU A 234 -14.05 2.89 13.88
C GLU A 234 -15.54 2.59 14.08
N GLY A 235 -15.87 1.30 14.21
CA GLY A 235 -17.25 0.83 14.42
C GLY A 235 -18.17 0.94 13.20
N THR A 236 -17.62 1.19 12.01
CA THR A 236 -18.39 1.26 10.75
C THR A 236 -18.16 0.01 9.88
N GLU A 237 -19.13 -0.31 9.03
CA GLU A 237 -19.02 -1.41 8.05
C GLU A 237 -18.53 -0.87 6.70
N VAL A 238 -17.42 -0.12 6.71
CA VAL A 238 -16.80 0.40 5.48
C VAL A 238 -16.47 -0.77 4.55
N GLU A 239 -17.11 -0.79 3.38
CA GLU A 239 -16.89 -1.80 2.35
C GLU A 239 -15.42 -1.84 1.91
N GLY A 240 -14.95 -3.01 1.51
CA GLY A 240 -13.57 -3.20 1.09
C GLY A 240 -13.32 -4.60 0.56
N PRO A 241 -12.12 -4.84 0.02
CA PRO A 241 -11.72 -6.20 -0.33
C PRO A 241 -11.62 -7.07 0.92
N ALA A 242 -11.71 -8.39 0.73
CA ALA A 242 -11.53 -9.35 1.80
C ALA A 242 -10.23 -9.06 2.59
N GLY A 243 -10.30 -9.15 3.91
CA GLY A 243 -9.18 -8.80 4.81
C GLY A 243 -9.03 -7.31 5.12
N ALA A 244 -9.72 -6.39 4.44
CA ALA A 244 -9.61 -4.95 4.68
C ALA A 244 -10.93 -4.24 5.06
N VAL A 245 -12.05 -4.96 5.07
CA VAL A 245 -13.38 -4.43 5.44
C VAL A 245 -13.34 -3.79 6.83
N GLY A 246 -13.98 -2.63 6.98
CA GLY A 246 -14.04 -1.89 8.25
C GLY A 246 -12.72 -1.23 8.67
N THR A 247 -11.72 -1.17 7.79
CA THR A 247 -10.41 -0.58 8.10
C THR A 247 -10.05 0.56 7.16
N CYS A 248 -9.05 1.36 7.54
CA CYS A 248 -8.50 2.40 6.65
C CYS A 248 -7.79 1.81 5.41
N ALA A 249 -7.40 0.53 5.42
CA ALA A 249 -6.78 -0.10 4.26
C ALA A 249 -7.72 -0.09 3.04
N ALA A 250 -9.03 -0.26 3.26
CA ALA A 250 -10.05 -0.16 2.23
C ALA A 250 -10.19 1.27 1.66
N LEU A 251 -9.78 2.31 2.39
CA LEU A 251 -9.91 3.69 1.92
C LEU A 251 -8.73 4.15 1.05
N ASN A 252 -7.58 3.47 1.08
CA ASN A 252 -6.37 3.93 0.40
C ASN A 252 -6.55 4.13 -1.11
N ALA A 253 -7.03 3.11 -1.81
CA ALA A 253 -7.25 3.16 -3.26
C ALA A 253 -8.30 4.20 -3.68
N PRO A 254 -9.53 4.22 -3.11
CA PRO A 254 -10.53 5.19 -3.53
C PRO A 254 -10.12 6.64 -3.19
N LEU A 255 -9.54 6.90 -2.01
CA LEU A 255 -9.07 8.24 -1.66
C LEU A 255 -7.96 8.71 -2.59
N TRP A 256 -7.03 7.83 -2.96
CA TRP A 256 -5.98 8.16 -3.91
C TRP A 256 -6.55 8.50 -5.30
N LEU A 257 -7.51 7.72 -5.80
CA LEU A 257 -8.17 7.98 -7.08
C LEU A 257 -8.90 9.33 -7.08
N LEU A 258 -9.64 9.65 -6.01
CA LEU A 258 -10.28 10.95 -5.84
C LEU A 258 -9.25 12.08 -5.82
N GLY A 259 -8.16 11.93 -5.07
CA GLY A 259 -7.10 12.94 -4.99
C GLY A 259 -6.38 13.16 -6.32
N LYS A 260 -6.25 12.12 -7.14
CA LYS A 260 -5.61 12.17 -8.46
C LYS A 260 -6.52 12.75 -9.55
N HIS A 261 -7.80 12.36 -9.55
CA HIS A 261 -8.71 12.62 -10.67
C HIS A 261 -9.83 13.63 -10.36
N GLY A 262 -10.05 13.98 -9.09
CA GLY A 262 -11.04 14.94 -8.63
C GLY A 262 -12.12 14.31 -7.73
N TRP A 263 -12.74 15.15 -6.90
CA TRP A 263 -13.68 14.74 -5.83
C TRP A 263 -14.98 15.55 -5.82
N CYS A 264 -15.29 16.29 -6.89
CA CYS A 264 -16.44 17.22 -6.91
C CYS A 264 -17.79 16.52 -6.67
N CYS A 265 -17.92 15.24 -7.03
CA CYS A 265 -19.12 14.44 -6.79
C CYS A 265 -19.45 14.27 -5.29
N TYR A 266 -18.47 14.44 -4.39
CA TYR A 266 -18.65 14.25 -2.94
C TYR A 266 -18.79 15.57 -2.17
N MET A 267 -18.73 16.72 -2.86
CA MET A 267 -18.79 18.03 -2.19
C MET A 267 -20.15 18.33 -1.54
N HIS A 268 -21.23 17.71 -2.01
CA HIS A 268 -22.55 17.86 -1.40
C HIS A 268 -22.59 17.32 0.03
N LEU A 269 -21.87 16.22 0.30
CA LEU A 269 -21.73 15.61 1.64
C LEU A 269 -20.90 16.47 2.61
N VAL A 270 -20.23 17.50 2.10
CA VAL A 270 -19.45 18.46 2.92
C VAL A 270 -20.32 19.64 3.36
N GLN A 271 -21.42 19.91 2.64
CA GLN A 271 -22.33 21.05 2.88
C GLN A 271 -23.44 20.72 3.88
N GLU A 272 -23.71 19.43 4.12
CA GLU A 272 -24.63 18.89 5.13
C GLU A 272 -23.92 18.65 6.48
#